data_AF-C5TBZ6-F1
#
_entry.id   AF-C5TBZ6-F1
#
_cell.length_a   1.000
_cell.length_b   1.000
_cell.length_c   1.000
_cell.angle_alpha   90.00
_cell.angle_beta   90.00
_cell.angle_gamma   90.00
#
_symmetry.space_group_name_H-M   'P 1'
#
loop_
_entity.id
_entity.type
_entity.pdbx_description
1 polymer ?
#
loop_
_entity_poly.entity_id
_entity_poly.type
_entity_poly.pdbx_seq_one_letter_code
_entity_poly.pdbx_strand_id
1 'polypeptide(L)'
;MPSAIQPGPGAELEIKLALPTMDPAGLARQLARLPVLARRTPLRKQVCNIYYDTPDGALQAHRMALRLRRVDGPGAPRWLQTFKTGGGGDSALSLRGEWEVPVPGPALDPAALRAAPHWLRLDPDGTVFAALEAYFSTAFERTTWTVRRRDGSAIEVALDLG
;
A
#
# COMPACT_ATOMS: atom_id res chain seq x y z
N MET A 1 11.89 -30.57 -6.29
CA MET A 1 10.95 -30.23 -5.20
C MET A 1 10.96 -28.72 -5.06
N PRO A 2 9.94 -27.98 -5.50
CA PRO A 2 9.91 -26.54 -5.24
C PRO A 2 9.64 -26.36 -3.74
N SER A 3 10.58 -25.72 -3.07
CA SER A 3 10.48 -25.34 -1.67
C SER A 3 9.27 -24.43 -1.50
N ALA A 4 8.23 -24.90 -0.81
CA ALA A 4 7.10 -24.08 -0.44
C ALA A 4 7.59 -23.03 0.56
N ILE A 5 7.81 -21.81 0.07
CA ILE A 5 8.11 -20.65 0.91
C ILE A 5 6.82 -20.37 1.69
N GLN A 6 6.81 -20.72 2.98
CA GLN A 6 5.71 -20.38 3.85
C GLN A 6 5.72 -18.86 4.09
N PRO A 7 4.62 -18.15 3.79
CA PRO A 7 4.49 -16.77 4.21
C PRO A 7 4.43 -16.69 5.74
N GLY A 8 5.25 -15.84 6.34
CA GLY A 8 5.14 -15.50 7.76
C GLY A 8 3.79 -14.85 8.10
N PRO A 9 3.44 -14.75 9.39
CA PRO A 9 2.23 -14.06 9.82
C PRO A 9 2.23 -12.62 9.30
N GLY A 10 1.19 -12.23 8.55
CA GLY A 10 1.07 -10.90 7.94
C GLY A 10 1.31 -10.82 6.43
N ALA A 11 1.40 -11.94 5.71
CA ALA A 11 1.47 -11.89 4.24
C ALA A 11 0.17 -11.41 3.60
N GLU A 12 0.24 -10.28 2.91
CA GLU A 12 -0.81 -9.79 2.02
C GLU A 12 -0.69 -10.46 0.64
N LEU A 13 -1.82 -10.90 0.09
CA LEU A 13 -1.93 -11.35 -1.29
C LEU A 13 -2.91 -10.42 -2.03
N GLU A 14 -2.39 -9.66 -2.99
CA GLU A 14 -3.14 -8.66 -3.74
C GLU A 14 -3.05 -8.93 -5.25
N ILE A 15 -4.16 -8.69 -5.96
CA ILE A 15 -4.22 -8.60 -7.42
C ILE A 15 -4.56 -7.17 -7.80
N LYS A 16 -3.70 -6.52 -8.59
CA LYS A 16 -3.93 -5.17 -9.10
C LYS A 16 -4.32 -5.20 -10.57
N LEU A 17 -5.42 -4.53 -10.92
CA LEU A 17 -5.90 -4.39 -12.29
C LEU A 17 -5.98 -2.90 -12.63
N ALA A 18 -5.28 -2.48 -13.68
CA ALA A 18 -5.48 -1.16 -14.25
C ALA A 18 -6.79 -1.17 -15.06
N LEU A 19 -7.66 -0.17 -14.84
CA LEU A 19 -8.94 -0.03 -15.52
C LEU A 19 -8.95 1.28 -16.33
N PRO A 20 -8.44 1.27 -17.59
CA PRO A 20 -8.51 2.45 -18.44
C PRO A 20 -9.97 2.85 -18.67
N THR A 21 -10.31 4.10 -18.37
CA THR A 21 -11.66 4.63 -18.58
C THR A 21 -11.60 6.14 -18.81
N MET A 22 -12.52 6.65 -19.63
CA MET A 22 -12.78 8.08 -19.78
C MET A 22 -13.92 8.56 -18.86
N ASP A 23 -14.64 7.63 -18.23
CA ASP A 23 -15.72 7.91 -17.26
C ASP A 23 -15.49 7.14 -15.94
N PRO A 24 -14.63 7.67 -15.04
CA PRO A 24 -14.39 7.07 -13.73
C PRO A 24 -15.66 6.91 -12.88
N ALA A 25 -16.57 7.88 -12.95
CA ALA A 25 -17.82 7.85 -12.17
C ALA A 25 -18.80 6.79 -12.71
N GLY A 26 -18.89 6.63 -14.03
CA GLY A 26 -19.60 5.54 -14.68
C GLY A 26 -19.05 4.17 -14.28
N LEU A 27 -17.73 4.01 -14.35
CA LEU A 27 -17.06 2.77 -13.95
C LEU A 27 -17.35 2.42 -12.48
N ALA A 28 -17.25 3.38 -11.57
CA ALA A 28 -17.56 3.17 -10.15
C ALA A 28 -19.01 2.69 -9.95
N ARG A 29 -19.98 3.31 -10.65
CA ARG A 29 -21.39 2.89 -10.61
C ARG A 29 -21.59 1.49 -11.19
N GLN A 30 -20.89 1.14 -12.27
CA GLN A 30 -20.97 -0.20 -12.86
C GLN A 30 -20.40 -1.27 -11.92
N LEU A 31 -19.24 -1.03 -11.34
CA LEU A 31 -18.62 -1.92 -10.35
C LEU A 31 -19.54 -2.14 -9.14
N ALA A 32 -20.10 -1.07 -8.58
CA ALA A 32 -21.00 -1.15 -7.44
C ALA A 32 -22.27 -1.97 -7.73
N ARG A 33 -22.68 -2.12 -8.99
CA ARG A 33 -23.85 -2.90 -9.41
C ARG A 33 -23.55 -4.38 -9.68
N LEU A 34 -22.28 -4.79 -9.71
CA LEU A 34 -21.93 -6.19 -9.91
C LEU A 34 -22.59 -7.06 -8.82
N PRO A 35 -23.13 -8.25 -9.15
CA PRO A 35 -23.84 -9.08 -8.16
C PRO A 35 -23.01 -9.39 -6.90
N VAL A 36 -21.69 -9.48 -7.05
CA VAL A 36 -20.76 -9.71 -5.94
C VAL A 36 -20.58 -8.49 -5.03
N LEU A 37 -20.91 -7.27 -5.47
CA LEU A 37 -20.76 -6.02 -4.70
C LEU A 37 -22.09 -5.36 -4.33
N ALA A 38 -23.14 -5.52 -5.13
CA ALA A 38 -24.39 -4.74 -5.06
C ALA A 38 -25.12 -4.76 -3.72
N ARG A 39 -24.94 -5.81 -2.91
CA ARG A 39 -25.58 -5.95 -1.57
C ARG A 39 -24.65 -5.59 -0.41
N ARG A 40 -23.53 -4.91 -0.70
CA ARG A 40 -22.51 -4.57 0.30
C ARG A 40 -22.40 -3.06 0.42
N THR A 41 -22.42 -2.57 1.65
CA THR A 41 -22.19 -1.14 1.93
C THR A 41 -20.73 -0.81 1.66
N PRO A 42 -20.42 0.09 0.71
CA PRO A 42 -19.05 0.54 0.49
C PRO A 42 -18.57 1.44 1.62
N LEU A 43 -17.27 1.43 1.85
CA LEU A 43 -16.61 2.45 2.67
C LEU A 43 -15.68 3.29 1.80
N ARG A 44 -15.83 4.61 1.86
CA ARG A 44 -15.05 5.58 1.09
C ARG A 44 -14.11 6.35 1.99
N LYS A 45 -12.88 6.56 1.50
CA LYS A 45 -11.82 7.32 2.19
C LYS A 45 -11.03 8.13 1.18
N GLN A 46 -10.64 9.34 1.58
CA GLN A 46 -9.57 10.04 0.89
C GLN A 46 -8.24 9.46 1.37
N VAL A 47 -7.38 9.08 0.42
CA VAL A 47 -6.05 8.54 0.69
C VAL A 47 -5.03 9.46 0.04
N CYS A 48 -4.12 9.99 0.84
CA CYS A 48 -2.98 10.76 0.36
C CYS A 48 -1.70 10.03 0.75
N ASN A 49 -0.82 9.75 -0.21
CA ASN A 49 0.50 9.19 0.04
C ASN A 49 1.57 10.21 -0.34
N ILE A 50 2.61 10.31 0.47
CA ILE A 50 3.85 11.00 0.18
C ILE A 50 4.93 9.92 0.12
N TYR A 51 5.56 9.78 -1.03
CA TYR A 51 6.68 8.86 -1.23
C TYR A 51 7.98 9.61 -0.99
N TYR A 52 8.91 8.93 -0.34
CA TYR A 52 10.23 9.47 -0.01
C TYR A 52 11.28 8.67 -0.74
N ASP A 53 12.30 9.38 -1.22
CA ASP A 53 13.54 8.81 -1.76
C ASP A 53 14.67 9.82 -1.52
N THR A 54 15.91 9.41 -1.76
CA THR A 54 17.05 10.34 -1.80
C THR A 54 17.09 11.04 -3.18
N PRO A 55 17.77 12.19 -3.30
CA PRO A 55 17.89 12.89 -4.59
C PRO A 55 18.48 12.04 -5.72
N ASP A 56 19.31 11.05 -5.39
CA ASP A 56 19.91 10.09 -6.31
C ASP A 56 19.10 8.79 -6.50
N GLY A 57 17.93 8.66 -5.85
CA GLY A 57 17.00 7.55 -6.04
C GLY A 57 17.46 6.23 -5.42
N ALA A 58 18.08 6.26 -4.24
CA ALA A 58 18.65 5.07 -3.60
C ALA A 58 17.61 3.98 -3.34
N LEU A 59 16.38 4.31 -2.94
CA LEU A 59 15.33 3.32 -2.71
C LEU A 59 14.84 2.72 -4.02
N GLN A 60 14.58 3.56 -5.02
CA GLN A 60 14.20 3.08 -6.36
C GLN A 60 15.23 2.12 -6.95
N ALA A 61 16.53 2.44 -6.85
CA ALA A 61 17.62 1.60 -7.35
C ALA A 61 17.63 0.20 -6.71
N HIS A 62 17.18 0.10 -5.46
CA HIS A 62 17.06 -1.16 -4.73
C HIS A 62 15.66 -1.78 -4.81
N ARG A 63 14.77 -1.24 -5.67
CA ARG A 63 13.37 -1.65 -5.81
C ARG A 63 12.60 -1.57 -4.49
N MET A 64 12.94 -0.59 -3.66
CA MET A 64 12.29 -0.32 -2.38
C MET A 64 11.41 0.92 -2.50
N ALA A 65 10.44 1.05 -1.60
CA ALA A 65 9.61 2.23 -1.52
C ALA A 65 9.30 2.56 -0.06
N LEU A 66 9.45 3.82 0.32
CA LEU A 66 9.04 4.35 1.61
C LEU A 66 7.94 5.39 1.38
N ARG A 67 6.85 5.28 2.14
CA ARG A 67 5.77 6.25 2.09
C ARG A 67 5.24 6.62 3.46
N LEU A 68 4.76 7.85 3.58
CA LEU A 68 3.75 8.24 4.56
C LEU A 68 2.38 8.28 3.91
N ARG A 69 1.41 7.64 4.53
CA ARG A 69 0.01 7.69 4.13
C ARG A 69 -0.80 8.41 5.17
N ARG A 70 -1.54 9.42 4.74
CA ARG A 70 -2.62 10.04 5.48
C ARG A 70 -3.94 9.37 5.10
N VAL A 71 -4.67 8.92 6.11
CA VAL A 71 -6.02 8.38 5.96
C VAL A 71 -6.98 9.28 6.72
N ASP A 72 -7.86 9.96 5.97
CA ASP A 72 -8.89 10.80 6.54
C ASP A 72 -10.12 9.96 6.96
N GLY A 73 -10.81 10.41 8.01
CA GLY A 73 -12.00 9.75 8.56
C GLY A 73 -12.79 10.70 9.48
N PRO A 74 -13.78 10.19 10.24
CA PRO A 74 -14.65 11.01 11.08
C PRO A 74 -13.96 11.71 12.29
N GLY A 75 -12.65 11.52 12.45
CA GLY A 75 -11.86 12.05 13.56
C GLY A 75 -10.50 12.56 13.08
N ALA A 76 -9.52 12.64 13.98
CA ALA A 76 -8.17 13.05 13.61
C ALA A 76 -7.59 12.15 12.49
N PRO A 77 -6.84 12.73 11.55
CA PRO A 77 -6.23 11.98 10.46
C PRO A 77 -5.26 10.95 11.04
N ARG A 78 -5.27 9.74 10.46
CA ARG A 78 -4.31 8.69 10.83
C ARG A 78 -3.14 8.73 9.87
N TRP A 79 -1.94 8.54 10.40
CA TRP A 79 -0.72 8.46 9.63
C TRP A 79 -0.12 7.06 9.74
N LEU A 80 0.26 6.52 8.58
CA LEU A 80 0.89 5.21 8.46
C LEU A 80 2.18 5.39 7.69
N GLN A 81 3.29 4.90 8.23
CA GLN A 81 4.53 4.74 7.49
C GLN A 81 4.59 3.32 6.94
N THR A 82 4.82 3.19 5.64
CA THR A 82 4.98 1.89 4.99
C THR A 82 6.33 1.81 4.30
N PHE A 83 7.11 0.80 4.64
CA PHE A 83 8.29 0.39 3.88
C PHE A 83 7.98 -0.88 3.10
N LYS A 84 8.26 -0.86 1.80
CA LYS A 84 8.02 -1.97 0.87
C LYS A 84 9.32 -2.35 0.19
N THR A 85 9.51 -3.64 0.00
CA THR A 85 10.57 -4.19 -0.84
C THR A 85 10.00 -4.67 -2.18
N GLY A 86 10.87 -4.82 -3.17
CA GLY A 86 10.49 -5.40 -4.45
C GLY A 86 10.12 -6.87 -4.29
N GLY A 87 8.99 -7.28 -4.86
CA GLY A 87 8.65 -8.70 -5.02
C GLY A 87 9.40 -9.33 -6.18
N GLY A 88 9.68 -10.63 -6.07
CA GLY A 88 10.22 -11.41 -7.18
C GLY A 88 9.12 -11.78 -8.17
N GLY A 89 9.08 -11.13 -9.33
CA GLY A 89 8.33 -11.59 -10.52
C GLY A 89 7.36 -10.56 -11.13
N ASP A 90 7.19 -10.64 -12.46
CA ASP A 90 6.27 -9.84 -13.29
C ASP A 90 4.81 -10.35 -13.25
N SER A 91 4.39 -10.96 -12.14
CA SER A 91 3.02 -11.47 -11.99
C SER A 91 2.10 -10.38 -11.45
N ALA A 92 0.81 -10.44 -11.81
CA ALA A 92 -0.25 -9.63 -11.19
C ALA A 92 -0.41 -9.88 -9.67
N LEU A 93 0.28 -10.90 -9.14
CA LEU A 93 0.37 -11.23 -7.72
C LEU A 93 1.61 -10.58 -7.09
N SER A 94 1.41 -9.64 -6.15
CA SER A 94 2.53 -9.08 -5.40
C SER A 94 2.82 -9.91 -4.15
N LEU A 95 3.90 -10.70 -4.16
CA LEU A 95 4.54 -11.23 -2.96
C LEU A 95 5.78 -10.38 -2.66
N ARG A 96 5.71 -9.53 -1.62
CA ARG A 96 6.81 -8.67 -1.18
C ARG A 96 6.86 -8.56 0.34
N GLY A 97 8.03 -8.22 0.86
CA GLY A 97 8.16 -7.75 2.25
C GLY A 97 7.54 -6.36 2.38
N GLU A 98 6.63 -6.20 3.35
CA GLU A 98 5.93 -4.96 3.64
C GLU A 98 5.87 -4.77 5.16
N TRP A 99 6.26 -3.58 5.61
CA TRP A 99 6.23 -3.17 7.02
C TRP A 99 5.41 -1.89 7.11
N GLU A 100 4.21 -1.97 7.68
CA GLU A 100 3.32 -0.81 7.88
C GLU A 100 3.16 -0.55 9.38
N VAL A 101 3.43 0.68 9.81
CA VAL A 101 3.40 1.08 11.23
C VAL A 101 2.67 2.42 11.36
N PRO A 102 1.73 2.57 12.32
CA PRO A 102 1.17 3.88 12.66
C PRO A 102 2.23 4.84 13.20
N VAL A 103 2.19 6.08 12.74
CA VAL A 103 3.07 7.17 13.22
C VAL A 103 2.22 8.33 13.76
N PRO A 104 2.74 9.14 14.70
CA PRO A 104 1.93 10.15 15.38
C PRO A 104 1.51 11.33 14.49
N GLY A 105 2.15 11.52 13.33
CA GLY A 105 1.91 12.69 12.49
C GLY A 105 2.57 12.62 11.11
N PRO A 106 2.64 13.77 10.41
CA PRO A 106 3.16 13.89 9.03
C PRO A 106 4.70 13.85 8.96
N ALA A 107 5.34 12.98 9.71
CA ALA A 107 6.79 12.85 9.75
C ALA A 107 7.20 11.38 9.73
N LEU A 108 8.30 11.08 9.04
CA LEU A 108 8.88 9.74 9.05
C LEU A 108 9.42 9.43 10.44
N ASP A 109 9.17 8.21 10.91
CA ASP A 109 9.72 7.67 12.13
C ASP A 109 10.81 6.62 11.78
N PRO A 110 12.10 6.88 12.09
CA PRO A 110 13.16 5.90 11.89
C PRO A 110 12.92 4.59 12.66
N ALA A 111 12.24 4.65 13.82
CA ALA A 111 11.96 3.47 14.62
C ALA A 111 11.06 2.47 13.90
N ALA A 112 10.16 2.95 13.02
CA ALA A 112 9.28 2.12 12.20
C ALA A 112 10.04 1.29 11.14
N LEU A 113 11.32 1.59 10.87
CA LEU A 113 12.15 0.87 9.89
C LEU A 113 13.04 -0.20 10.52
N ARG A 114 13.18 -0.21 11.86
CA ARG A 114 14.08 -1.14 12.58
C ARG A 114 13.71 -2.60 12.41
N ALA A 115 12.44 -2.89 12.16
CA ALA A 115 11.95 -4.25 11.94
C ALA A 115 12.18 -4.76 10.50
N ALA A 116 12.68 -3.93 9.59
CA ALA A 116 12.87 -4.26 8.19
C ALA A 116 14.36 -4.57 7.87
N PRO A 117 14.76 -5.85 7.71
CA PRO A 117 16.17 -6.21 7.50
C PRO A 117 16.75 -5.68 6.17
N HIS A 118 15.90 -5.38 5.20
CA HIS A 118 16.30 -4.75 3.95
C HIS A 118 16.66 -3.27 4.14
N TRP A 119 15.96 -2.57 5.04
CA TRP A 119 16.30 -1.20 5.41
C TRP A 119 17.66 -1.15 6.11
N LEU A 120 17.84 -1.99 7.14
CA LEU A 120 19.09 -2.02 7.92
C LEU A 120 20.35 -2.33 7.08
N ARG A 121 20.18 -3.02 5.94
CA ARG A 121 21.28 -3.27 4.99
C ARG A 121 21.55 -2.10 4.07
N LEU A 122 20.51 -1.38 3.68
CA LEU A 122 20.62 -0.19 2.82
C LEU A 122 21.20 1.00 3.59
N ASP A 123 20.80 1.15 4.85
CA ASP A 123 21.09 2.32 5.67
C ASP A 123 21.71 1.92 7.02
N PRO A 124 22.93 1.31 7.03
CA PRO A 124 23.56 0.84 8.26
C PRO A 124 24.02 1.97 9.19
N ASP A 125 24.26 3.17 8.65
CA ASP A 125 24.80 4.33 9.36
C ASP A 125 23.83 5.52 9.44
N GLY A 126 22.63 5.41 8.87
CA GLY A 126 21.60 6.46 8.90
C GLY A 126 21.75 7.54 7.82
N THR A 127 22.75 7.43 6.94
CA THR A 127 23.01 8.43 5.88
C THR A 127 21.88 8.49 4.86
N VAL A 128 21.27 7.35 4.51
CA VAL A 128 20.16 7.29 3.56
C VAL A 128 18.92 7.94 4.17
N PHE A 129 18.58 7.60 5.42
CA PHE A 129 17.43 8.21 6.10
C PHE A 129 17.57 9.74 6.17
N ALA A 130 18.76 10.23 6.50
CA ALA A 130 19.04 11.66 6.62
C ALA A 130 18.92 12.42 5.28
N ALA A 131 19.13 11.73 4.15
CA ALA A 131 19.04 12.31 2.82
C ALA A 131 17.65 12.18 2.18
N LEU A 132 16.68 11.55 2.86
CA LEU A 132 15.33 11.39 2.32
C LEU A 132 14.60 12.73 2.17
N GLU A 133 14.02 12.93 1.00
CA GLU A 133 13.11 14.03 0.72
C GLU A 133 11.78 13.51 0.18
N ALA A 134 10.74 14.35 0.26
CA ALA A 134 9.48 14.03 -0.40
C ALA A 134 9.68 14.03 -1.91
N TYR A 135 9.57 12.86 -2.53
CA TYR A 135 9.89 12.64 -3.93
C TYR A 135 8.66 12.85 -4.84
N PHE A 136 7.51 12.27 -4.49
CA PHE A 136 6.23 12.58 -5.13
C PHE A 136 5.06 12.27 -4.20
N SER A 137 3.86 12.70 -4.59
CA SER A 137 2.62 12.37 -3.87
C SER A 137 1.55 11.78 -4.79
N THR A 138 0.62 11.05 -4.19
CA THR A 138 -0.57 10.53 -4.86
C THR A 138 -1.77 10.86 -3.99
N ALA A 139 -2.90 11.24 -4.59
CA ALA A 139 -4.15 11.47 -3.86
C ALA A 139 -5.31 10.83 -4.64
N PHE A 140 -6.05 9.95 -4.00
CA PHE A 140 -7.18 9.26 -4.64
C PHE A 140 -8.30 8.99 -3.63
N GLU A 141 -9.52 8.89 -4.15
CA GLU A 141 -10.63 8.33 -3.39
C GLU A 141 -10.55 6.79 -3.48
N ARG A 142 -10.51 6.13 -2.32
CA ARG A 142 -10.60 4.68 -2.22
C ARG A 142 -12.00 4.28 -1.79
N THR A 143 -12.68 3.51 -2.62
CA THR A 143 -13.92 2.80 -2.26
C THR A 143 -13.62 1.33 -1.99
N THR A 144 -14.05 0.83 -0.83
CA THR A 144 -13.82 -0.57 -0.41
C THR A 144 -15.12 -1.33 -0.18
N TRP A 145 -15.12 -2.61 -0.54
CA TRP A 145 -16.17 -3.58 -0.22
C TRP A 145 -15.55 -4.84 0.38
N THR A 146 -16.16 -5.41 1.42
CA THR A 146 -15.73 -6.71 1.97
C THR A 146 -16.59 -7.84 1.42
N VAL A 147 -15.97 -8.78 0.71
CA VAL A 147 -16.59 -10.00 0.21
C VAL A 147 -16.20 -11.18 1.10
N ARG A 148 -17.15 -11.66 1.90
CA ARG A 148 -17.01 -12.92 2.66
C ARG A 148 -17.52 -14.10 1.85
N ARG A 149 -16.76 -15.19 1.83
CA ARG A 149 -17.09 -16.46 1.16
C ARG A 149 -17.52 -17.49 2.21
N ARG A 150 -18.09 -18.62 1.75
CA ARG A 150 -18.60 -19.68 2.63
C ARG A 150 -17.49 -20.46 3.34
N ASP A 151 -16.29 -20.49 2.77
CA ASP A 151 -15.09 -21.10 3.35
C ASP A 151 -14.44 -20.24 4.45
N GLY A 152 -15.07 -19.12 4.84
CA GLY A 152 -14.55 -18.19 5.84
C GLY A 152 -13.55 -17.18 5.31
N SER A 153 -13.14 -17.27 4.04
CA SER A 153 -12.25 -16.26 3.44
C SER A 153 -12.94 -14.90 3.32
N ALA A 154 -12.15 -13.85 3.55
CA ALA A 154 -12.57 -12.46 3.39
C ALA A 154 -11.66 -11.80 2.35
N ILE A 155 -12.27 -11.17 1.35
CA ILE A 155 -11.59 -10.46 0.28
C ILE A 155 -12.01 -8.99 0.37
N GLU A 156 -11.06 -8.08 0.53
CA GLU A 156 -11.29 -6.67 0.31
C GLU A 156 -11.20 -6.39 -1.20
N VAL A 157 -12.25 -5.79 -1.75
CA VAL A 157 -12.23 -5.23 -3.10
C VAL A 157 -12.07 -3.72 -2.94
N ALA A 158 -11.01 -3.16 -3.51
CA ALA A 158 -10.74 -1.73 -3.49
C ALA A 158 -10.78 -1.16 -4.92
N LEU A 159 -11.46 -0.03 -5.08
CA LEU A 159 -11.40 0.81 -6.28
C LEU A 159 -10.74 2.14 -5.89
N ASP A 160 -9.63 2.45 -6.54
CA ASP A 160 -8.89 3.71 -6.37
C ASP A 160 -9.11 4.59 -7.60
N LEU A 161 -9.54 5.84 -7.38
CA LEU A 161 -9.75 6.84 -8.42
C LEU A 161 -9.02 8.15 -8.06
N GLY A 162 -8.05 8.55 -8.90
CA GLY A 162 -7.25 9.77 -8.74
C GLY A 162 -5.83 9.61 -9.28
#